data_AF-A0A401Q8Z1-F1
#
_entry.id   AF-A0A401Q8Z1-F1
#
_cell.length_a   1.000
_cell.length_b   1.000
_cell.length_c   1.000
_cell.angle_alpha   90.00
_cell.angle_beta   90.00
_cell.angle_gamma   90.00
#
_symmetry.space_group_name_H-M   'P 1'
#
loop_
_entity.id
_entity.type
_entity.pdbx_description
1 polymer ?
#
loop_
_entity_poly.entity_id
_entity_poly.type
_entity_poly.pdbx_seq_one_letter_code
_entity_poly.pdbx_strand_id
1 'polypeptide(L)'
;MHASASALRTLIKGGRVVNDDCTQEADVYIENGVVQLVGRELMIPGGAKVIDATGKLVIPGGIDTSTHFQETFMNVTSVDDYYHGTKVRGGGGNSRALSPKAPTCAHEEKELANFGMRGREGAKPLLPRVHPV
;
A
#
# COMPACT_ATOMS: atom_id res chain seq x y z
N MET A 1 -1.05 9.10 -24.15
CA MET A 1 -2.00 9.96 -23.42
C MET A 1 -1.44 10.20 -22.02
N HIS A 2 -0.73 11.32 -21.84
CA HIS A 2 -0.04 11.68 -20.60
C HIS A 2 -1.09 12.17 -19.59
N ALA A 3 -1.19 11.53 -18.42
CA ALA A 3 -2.05 12.03 -17.34
C ALA A 3 -1.57 13.43 -16.96
N SER A 4 -2.48 14.40 -16.93
CA SER A 4 -2.19 15.78 -16.51
C SER A 4 -1.56 15.78 -15.12
N ALA A 5 -0.44 16.49 -14.97
CA ALA A 5 0.35 16.61 -13.74
C ALA A 5 -0.35 17.40 -12.61
N SER A 6 -1.67 17.32 -12.51
CA SER A 6 -2.32 17.34 -11.20
C SER A 6 -1.89 16.05 -10.50
N ALA A 7 -0.69 16.13 -9.92
CA ALA A 7 0.04 15.09 -9.21
C ALA A 7 -0.89 14.13 -8.47
N LEU A 8 -0.54 12.84 -8.44
CA LEU A 8 -1.22 11.78 -7.67
C LEU A 8 -1.21 12.14 -6.18
N ARG A 9 -2.09 13.06 -5.80
CA ARG A 9 -2.24 13.63 -4.47
C ARG A 9 -3.45 12.99 -3.84
N THR A 10 -3.23 12.28 -2.74
CA THR A 10 -4.28 11.61 -1.98
C THR A 10 -4.19 12.02 -0.53
N LEU A 11 -5.33 12.35 0.07
CA LEU A 11 -5.47 12.57 1.51
C LEU A 11 -6.36 11.48 2.08
N ILE A 12 -5.82 10.66 2.98
CA ILE A 12 -6.60 9.73 3.79
C ILE A 12 -6.96 10.46 5.08
N LYS A 13 -8.26 10.68 5.34
CA LYS A 13 -8.74 11.56 6.42
C LYS A 13 -9.54 10.81 7.48
N GLY A 14 -9.34 11.15 8.75
CA GLY A 14 -10.13 10.62 9.89
C GLY A 14 -9.81 9.18 10.26
N GLY A 15 -8.69 8.65 9.78
CA GLY A 15 -8.28 7.27 10.00
C GLY A 15 -7.53 7.07 11.31
N ARG A 16 -7.40 5.80 11.69
CA ARG A 16 -6.48 5.38 12.75
C ARG A 16 -5.25 4.73 12.14
N VAL A 17 -4.14 5.46 12.12
CA VAL A 17 -2.85 4.98 11.62
C VAL A 17 -2.27 3.98 12.61
N VAL A 18 -1.92 2.80 12.12
CA VAL A 18 -1.41 1.69 12.92
C VAL A 18 -0.04 1.30 12.38
N ASN A 19 0.99 1.55 13.19
CA ASN A 19 2.35 1.04 12.99
C ASN A 19 2.62 -0.12 13.95
N ASP A 20 3.82 -0.70 13.86
CA ASP A 20 4.26 -1.76 14.76
C ASP A 20 4.48 -1.28 16.20
N ASP A 21 4.81 0.01 16.37
CA ASP A 21 5.14 0.66 17.63
C ASP A 21 3.92 1.30 18.32
N CYS A 22 3.10 2.02 17.57
CA CYS A 22 1.97 2.76 18.11
C CYS A 22 0.75 2.77 17.17
N THR A 23 -0.37 3.22 17.74
CA THR A 23 -1.62 3.45 17.03
C THR A 23 -2.15 4.83 17.39
N GLN A 24 -2.46 5.65 16.39
CA GLN A 24 -2.92 7.03 16.59
C GLN A 24 -3.96 7.46 15.56
N GLU A 25 -4.86 8.36 15.95
CA GLU A 25 -5.73 9.02 14.98
C GLU A 25 -4.96 10.11 14.24
N ALA A 26 -4.90 9.99 12.93
CA ALA A 26 -4.18 10.89 12.05
C ALA A 26 -4.71 10.80 10.62
N ASP A 27 -4.54 11.88 9.88
CA ASP A 27 -4.65 11.95 8.44
C ASP A 27 -3.29 11.60 7.81
N VAL A 28 -3.32 11.06 6.59
CA VAL A 28 -2.12 10.71 5.82
C VAL A 28 -2.20 11.40 4.45
N TYR A 29 -1.23 12.26 4.17
CA TYR A 29 -1.10 12.93 2.88
C TYR A 29 -0.02 12.26 2.04
N ILE A 30 -0.40 11.96 0.79
CA ILE A 30 0.42 11.23 -0.17
C ILE A 30 0.50 12.09 -1.43
N GLU A 31 1.71 12.30 -1.94
CA GLU A 31 1.96 13.02 -3.18
C GLU A 31 2.99 12.27 -4.00
N ASN A 32 2.65 12.02 -5.28
CA ASN A 32 3.50 11.22 -6.17
C ASN A 32 3.89 9.90 -5.49
N GLY A 33 2.88 9.28 -4.85
CA GLY A 33 2.91 8.01 -4.14
C GLY A 33 3.80 7.90 -2.90
N VAL A 34 4.54 8.95 -2.58
CA VAL A 34 5.29 9.08 -1.33
C VAL A 34 4.38 9.67 -0.24
N VAL A 35 4.49 9.12 0.98
CA VAL A 35 3.85 9.72 2.16
C VAL A 35 4.62 10.99 2.53
N GLN A 36 3.96 12.14 2.42
CA GLN A 36 4.57 13.44 2.69
C GLN A 36 4.33 13.90 4.12
N LEU A 37 3.12 13.67 4.65
CA LEU A 37 2.72 14.14 5.98
C LEU A 37 1.81 13.11 6.66
N VAL A 38 1.96 13.02 7.98
CA VAL A 38 1.10 12.20 8.85
C VAL A 38 0.82 13.02 10.11
N GLY A 39 -0.44 13.30 10.38
CA GLY A 39 -0.82 14.17 11.51
C GLY A 39 -2.31 14.44 11.54
N ARG A 40 -2.79 15.12 12.58
CA ARG A 40 -4.21 15.50 12.69
C ARG A 40 -4.46 16.80 11.94
N GLU A 41 -5.62 16.89 11.29
CA GLU A 41 -6.12 18.13 10.68
C GLU A 41 -5.10 18.75 9.70
N LEU A 42 -4.56 17.92 8.79
CA LEU A 42 -3.52 18.36 7.87
C LEU A 42 -4.02 19.48 6.94
N MET A 43 -3.27 20.58 6.89
CA MET A 43 -3.42 21.62 5.86
C MET A 43 -2.60 21.22 4.64
N ILE A 44 -3.27 20.86 3.55
CA ILE A 44 -2.62 20.41 2.32
C ILE A 44 -3.01 21.29 1.13
N PRO A 45 -2.18 21.34 0.07
CA PRO A 45 -2.56 21.99 -1.18
C PRO A 45 -3.88 21.43 -1.74
N GLY A 46 -4.71 22.31 -2.31
CA GLY A 46 -5.97 21.91 -2.96
C GLY A 46 -5.75 20.95 -4.14
N GLY A 47 -6.82 20.23 -4.50
CA GLY A 47 -6.80 19.30 -5.64
C GLY A 47 -6.37 17.87 -5.31
N ALA A 48 -6.16 17.54 -4.02
CA ALA A 48 -5.95 16.17 -3.58
C ALA A 48 -7.26 15.37 -3.58
N LYS A 49 -7.19 14.09 -3.98
CA LYS A 49 -8.28 13.14 -3.81
C LYS A 49 -8.43 12.80 -2.33
N VAL A 50 -9.59 13.06 -1.75
CA VAL A 50 -9.87 12.74 -0.33
C VAL A 50 -10.49 11.35 -0.22
N ILE A 51 -9.97 10.53 0.69
CA ILE A 51 -10.49 9.22 1.07
C ILE A 51 -10.87 9.29 2.55
N ASP A 52 -12.15 9.07 2.86
CA ASP A 52 -12.65 9.02 4.22
C ASP A 52 -12.32 7.66 4.88
N ALA A 53 -11.49 7.71 5.92
CA ALA A 53 -11.07 6.59 6.73
C ALA A 53 -11.70 6.58 8.13
N THR A 54 -12.76 7.37 8.35
CA THR A 54 -13.46 7.42 9.65
C THR A 54 -13.87 6.03 10.12
N GLY A 55 -13.41 5.66 11.32
CA GLY A 55 -13.67 4.36 11.92
C GLY A 55 -12.91 3.17 11.29
N LYS A 56 -12.01 3.44 10.32
CA LYS A 56 -11.17 2.44 9.65
C LYS A 56 -9.72 2.51 10.14
N LEU A 57 -9.00 1.42 9.93
CA LEU A 57 -7.56 1.38 10.13
C LEU A 57 -6.83 1.83 8.86
N VAL A 58 -5.75 2.57 9.05
CA VAL A 58 -4.80 2.96 8.01
C VAL A 58 -3.49 2.26 8.34
N ILE A 59 -3.28 1.09 7.73
CA ILE A 59 -2.14 0.20 8.01
C ILE A 59 -1.22 0.14 6.80
N PRO A 60 0.10 -0.01 6.97
CA PRO A 60 0.98 -0.22 5.83
C PRO A 60 0.58 -1.49 5.04
N GLY A 61 0.76 -1.45 3.72
CA GLY A 61 0.47 -2.56 2.82
C GLY A 61 1.30 -3.79 3.17
N GLY A 62 0.67 -4.97 3.13
CA GLY A 62 1.34 -6.22 3.50
C GLY A 62 2.51 -6.56 2.57
N ILE A 63 3.59 -7.06 3.17
CA ILE A 63 4.73 -7.66 2.48
C ILE A 63 4.65 -9.16 2.73
N ASP A 64 4.50 -9.95 1.68
CA ASP A 64 4.66 -11.42 1.77
C ASP A 64 5.98 -11.81 1.10
N THR A 65 6.75 -12.57 1.89
CA THR A 65 8.16 -12.81 1.71
C THR A 65 8.47 -14.11 0.98
N SER A 66 7.45 -14.91 0.65
CA SER A 66 7.62 -16.27 0.13
C SER A 66 6.65 -16.53 -1.01
N THR A 67 6.92 -15.92 -2.16
CA THR A 67 6.04 -15.98 -3.32
C THR A 67 6.70 -16.68 -4.51
N HIS A 68 5.95 -17.57 -5.15
CA HIS A 68 6.42 -18.45 -6.24
C HIS A 68 5.60 -18.23 -7.51
N PHE A 69 5.54 -16.98 -8.00
CA PHE A 69 4.86 -16.66 -9.25
C PHE A 69 5.64 -17.19 -10.45
N GLN A 70 4.92 -17.82 -11.37
CA GLN A 70 5.44 -18.38 -12.61
C GLN A 70 6.64 -19.33 -12.41
N GLU A 71 6.77 -19.92 -11.21
CA GLU A 71 7.85 -20.85 -10.91
C GLU A 71 7.51 -22.24 -11.45
N THR A 72 8.47 -22.81 -12.18
CA THR A 72 8.45 -24.23 -12.53
C THR A 72 9.14 -25.04 -11.44
N PHE A 73 8.40 -25.97 -10.86
CA PHE A 73 8.88 -26.92 -9.86
C PHE A 73 8.41 -28.32 -10.25
N MET A 74 9.32 -29.31 -10.23
CA MET A 74 9.03 -30.69 -10.67
C MET A 74 8.30 -30.76 -12.03
N ASN A 75 8.79 -30.02 -13.04
CA ASN A 75 8.23 -29.99 -14.39
C ASN A 75 6.78 -29.49 -14.53
N VAL A 76 6.21 -28.89 -13.48
CA VAL A 76 4.92 -28.18 -13.52
C VAL A 76 5.14 -26.72 -13.18
N THR A 77 4.49 -25.83 -13.91
CA THR A 77 4.60 -24.38 -13.72
C THR A 77 3.40 -23.89 -12.93
N SER A 78 3.66 -23.00 -11.96
CA SER A 78 2.61 -22.31 -11.22
C SER A 78 1.62 -21.64 -12.17
N VAL A 79 0.33 -21.72 -11.83
CA VAL A 79 -0.77 -21.13 -12.62
C VAL A 79 -0.78 -19.61 -12.49
N ASP A 80 -0.33 -19.09 -11.35
CA ASP A 80 -0.21 -17.65 -11.12
C ASP A 80 1.05 -17.11 -11.80
N ASP A 81 0.86 -16.31 -12.83
CA ASP A 81 1.91 -15.44 -13.36
C ASP A 81 2.12 -14.20 -12.48
N TYR A 82 3.13 -13.39 -12.79
CA TYR A 82 3.43 -12.19 -12.03
C TYR A 82 2.28 -11.18 -12.00
N TYR A 83 1.49 -11.09 -13.07
CA TYR A 83 0.43 -10.07 -13.20
C TYR A 83 -0.84 -10.47 -12.43
N HIS A 84 -1.30 -11.70 -12.62
CA HIS A 84 -2.47 -12.24 -11.92
C HIS A 84 -2.15 -12.41 -10.43
N GLY A 85 -0.95 -12.88 -10.11
CA GLY A 85 -0.45 -13.02 -8.75
C GLY A 85 -0.41 -11.70 -7.98
N THR A 86 0.16 -10.63 -8.56
CA THR A 86 0.19 -9.31 -7.89
C THR A 86 -1.20 -8.69 -7.78
N LYS A 87 -2.06 -8.85 -8.80
CA LYS A 87 -3.41 -8.28 -8.81
C LYS A 87 -4.29 -8.83 -7.68
N VAL A 88 -4.37 -10.15 -7.54
CA VAL A 88 -5.17 -10.78 -6.47
C VAL A 88 -4.66 -10.35 -5.10
N ARG A 89 -3.34 -10.26 -4.98
CA ARG A 89 -2.65 -9.92 -3.75
C ARG A 89 -2.81 -8.45 -3.33
N GLY A 90 -2.71 -7.53 -4.29
CA GLY A 90 -3.03 -6.12 -4.08
C GLY A 90 -4.47 -5.94 -3.60
N GLY A 91 -5.43 -6.68 -4.19
CA GLY A 91 -6.82 -6.72 -3.73
C GLY A 91 -6.98 -7.25 -2.30
N GLY A 92 -6.08 -8.13 -1.85
CA GLY A 92 -6.02 -8.65 -0.48
C GLY A 92 -5.31 -7.75 0.55
N GLY A 93 -4.81 -6.58 0.11
CA GLY A 93 -4.10 -5.64 0.99
C GLY A 93 -2.60 -5.91 1.13
N ASN A 94 -2.02 -6.74 0.27
CA ASN A 94 -0.58 -6.96 0.19
C ASN A 94 -0.01 -6.17 -1.00
N SER A 95 0.75 -5.13 -0.71
CA SER A 95 1.26 -4.19 -1.73
C SER A 95 2.62 -4.60 -2.31
N ARG A 96 3.32 -5.58 -1.71
CA ARG A 96 4.62 -6.05 -2.21
C ARG A 96 4.80 -7.56 -2.08
N ALA A 97 5.48 -8.16 -3.05
CA ALA A 97 5.93 -9.54 -3.03
C ALA A 97 7.44 -9.68 -3.22
N LEU A 98 8.03 -10.62 -2.50
CA LEU A 98 9.40 -11.06 -2.70
C LEU A 98 9.38 -12.47 -3.28
N SER A 99 10.00 -12.62 -4.45
CA SER A 99 10.15 -13.93 -5.11
C SER A 99 11.63 -14.16 -5.43
N PRO A 100 12.18 -15.34 -5.12
CA PRO A 100 13.60 -15.64 -5.33
C PRO A 100 14.01 -15.73 -6.80
N LYS A 101 13.04 -15.86 -7.72
CA LYS A 101 13.27 -15.99 -9.18
C LYS A 101 12.64 -14.86 -10.00
N ALA A 102 12.10 -13.83 -9.36
CA ALA A 102 11.59 -12.67 -10.08
C ALA A 102 12.74 -12.00 -10.86
N PRO A 103 12.61 -11.76 -12.18
CA PRO A 103 13.34 -10.65 -12.75
C PRO A 103 12.95 -9.41 -11.94
N THR A 104 13.85 -8.45 -11.74
CA THR A 104 13.56 -7.17 -11.06
C THR A 104 12.63 -6.30 -11.91
N CYS A 105 11.57 -6.88 -12.47
CA CYS A 105 10.54 -6.24 -13.23
C CYS A 105 9.62 -5.53 -12.24
N ALA A 106 10.07 -4.34 -11.85
CA ALA A 106 9.20 -3.27 -11.40
C ALA A 106 8.28 -2.90 -12.58
N HIS A 107 7.27 -3.73 -12.86
CA HIS A 107 6.19 -3.27 -13.70
C HIS A 107 5.45 -2.18 -12.90
N GLU A 108 5.28 -1.03 -13.54
CA GLU A 108 4.67 0.20 -13.02
C GLU A 108 3.26 -0.06 -12.46
N GLU A 109 3.15 -0.64 -11.27
CA GLU A 109 1.99 -0.41 -10.42
C GLU A 109 2.18 0.97 -9.81
N LYS A 110 1.66 1.96 -10.55
CA LYS A 110 1.44 3.33 -10.09
C LYS A 110 1.04 3.27 -8.63
N GLU A 111 1.87 3.87 -7.79
CA GLU A 111 1.73 3.97 -6.35
C GLU A 111 0.30 4.36 -5.95
N LEU A 112 -0.55 3.35 -5.80
CA LEU A 112 -1.72 3.43 -4.96
C LEU A 112 -1.17 3.14 -3.58
N ALA A 113 -0.74 4.22 -2.92
CA ALA A 113 -0.63 4.39 -1.48
C ALA A 113 -0.57 3.06 -0.73
N ASN A 114 0.62 2.73 -0.20
CA ASN A 114 0.98 1.57 0.65
C ASN A 114 0.07 1.39 1.90
N PHE A 115 -1.25 1.48 1.79
CA PHE A 115 -2.19 1.48 2.88
C PHE A 115 -3.38 0.59 2.58
N GLY A 116 -3.47 -0.52 3.30
CA GLY A 116 -4.69 -1.31 3.37
C GLY A 116 -5.69 -0.64 4.32
N MET A 117 -6.96 -0.55 3.94
CA MET A 117 -8.03 -0.26 4.90
C MET A 117 -8.66 -1.56 5.35
N ARG A 118 -8.44 -1.95 6.61
CA ARG A 118 -9.06 -3.14 7.21
C ARG A 118 -10.09 -2.77 8.27
N GLY A 119 -11.10 -3.63 8.41
CA GLY A 119 -12.01 -3.62 9.55
C GLY A 119 -11.27 -3.89 10.87
N ARG A 120 -11.94 -3.63 11.99
CA ARG A 120 -11.36 -3.77 13.34
C ARG A 120 -11.01 -5.23 13.63
N GLU A 121 -9.79 -5.67 13.36
CA GLU A 121 -9.19 -6.83 14.02
C GLU A 121 -7.67 -6.88 13.84
N GLY A 122 -6.99 -7.31 14.90
CA GLY A 122 -5.55 -7.17 15.10
C GLY A 122 -4.74 -8.08 14.19
N ALA A 123 -3.83 -7.47 13.44
CA ALA A 123 -2.72 -8.15 12.80
C ALA A 123 -1.45 -7.32 13.03
N LYS A 124 -0.37 -7.99 13.46
CA LYS A 124 0.98 -7.41 13.51
C LYS A 124 1.83 -8.02 12.40
N PRO A 125 2.04 -7.33 11.28
CA PRO A 125 3.12 -7.65 10.35
C PRO A 125 4.31 -6.70 10.59
N LEU A 126 5.52 -7.17 10.27
CA LEU A 126 6.70 -6.31 10.16
C LEU A 126 6.54 -5.46 8.89
N LEU A 127 6.22 -4.18 9.07
CA LEU A 127 5.77 -3.29 8.01
C LEU A 127 6.68 -2.05 7.88
N PRO A 128 6.76 -1.43 6.68
CA PRO A 128 7.38 -0.12 6.53
C PRO A 128 6.61 0.90 7.37
N ARG A 129 7.34 1.67 8.19
CA ARG A 129 6.75 2.58 9.17
C ARG A 129 6.21 3.85 8.54
N VAL A 130 5.12 4.33 9.11
CA VAL A 130 4.49 5.59 8.74
C VAL A 130 4.81 6.57 9.86
N HIS A 131 5.96 7.22 9.76
CA HIS A 131 6.38 8.16 10.79
C HIS A 131 5.61 9.48 10.67
N PRO A 132 5.10 10.04 11.78
CA PRO A 132 4.81 11.47 11.82
C PRO A 132 6.10 12.23 11.53
N VAL A 133 6.00 13.23 10.65
CA VAL A 133 7.08 14.19 10.41
C VAL A 133 7.13 15.16 11.59
#